data_AF-A0A1M6NWF1-F1
#
_entry.id   AF-A0A1M6NWF1-F1
#
_cell.length_a   1.000
_cell.length_b   1.000
_cell.length_c   1.000
_cell.angle_alpha   90.00
_cell.angle_beta   90.00
_cell.angle_gamma   90.00
#
_symmetry.space_group_name_H-M   'P 1'
#
loop_
_entity.id
_entity.type
_entity.pdbx_description
1 polymer ?
#
loop_
_entity_poly.entity_id
_entity_poly.type
_entity_poly.pdbx_seq_one_letter_code
_entity_poly.pdbx_strand_id
1 'polypeptide(L)'
;MPGRESSRTGTHECAALPSIVAAGNENGAPQTVDIRPISAHLRERDGLCRDPQPGGHGGRQRDTGAGMLANEQTDAQQRISLKLKERRSILTGAAALIFQREFNPRENQMRTSLYKEAPTDFAQRAGSDPHMSSAPLALKRVIRPEEIRENLPAGQGGVGFLFHATDWDTLSFSFHNVKHRNASFEEELWRTEPFIASPIYSASQVIGANIACPVPLELWLGSPRGIKRFRETQFFPALELAKQAGLNMVAMGASTPYACNYGALPRHTKPPHITTGHAATAAMLKDWAVHCCNELDLEFGKTKLALFGAAGRLGTTVAKYMLYKDAPKELVLIDLPDKANLLAEQARELLAADLLGKTRVSVHTFSPDTPLPQFDGAILASSTSVPYLTAADLKRAQFWIDDSHPRAASVEAELASRDHTLYIECFARGPAGLDTTFPFRLPTTRDCYTCFAEGYAAWQEGIASDFIIGSPPVWSVSYTHGLLKKYGFSVGPFHGKDGSPIVLDAQHRGKHELMGS
;
A
#
# COMPACT_ATOMS: atom_id res chain seq x y z
N MET A 1 40.08 -49.47 -56.19
CA MET A 1 39.18 -49.95 -55.12
C MET A 1 38.29 -48.80 -54.67
N PRO A 2 37.03 -48.73 -55.11
CA PRO A 2 35.99 -47.84 -54.57
C PRO A 2 34.85 -48.61 -53.86
N GLY A 3 34.01 -47.86 -53.13
CA GLY A 3 32.66 -48.23 -52.66
C GLY A 3 32.60 -48.68 -51.19
N ARG A 4 31.59 -48.35 -50.37
CA ARG A 4 30.29 -47.67 -50.58
C ARG A 4 29.66 -47.39 -49.19
N GLU A 5 28.89 -46.28 -49.08
CA GLU A 5 27.62 -46.03 -48.33
C GLU A 5 27.47 -46.53 -46.85
N SER A 6 26.84 -45.83 -45.88
CA SER A 6 25.63 -45.00 -45.91
C SER A 6 25.43 -44.13 -44.64
N SER A 7 24.63 -43.06 -44.84
CA SER A 7 23.79 -42.26 -43.91
C SER A 7 23.79 -42.48 -42.39
N ARG A 8 23.96 -41.39 -41.63
CA ARG A 8 23.27 -41.18 -40.33
C ARG A 8 22.72 -39.76 -40.20
N THR A 9 21.43 -39.73 -39.91
CA THR A 9 20.61 -38.64 -39.41
C THR A 9 21.06 -38.21 -38.01
N GLY A 10 21.21 -36.91 -37.77
CA GLY A 10 21.45 -36.32 -36.45
C GLY A 10 20.48 -35.18 -36.20
N THR A 11 19.42 -35.47 -35.46
CA THR A 11 18.45 -34.52 -34.92
C THR A 11 19.09 -33.70 -33.80
N HIS A 12 18.88 -32.38 -33.81
CA HIS A 12 19.24 -31.48 -32.71
C HIS A 12 18.40 -31.78 -31.46
N GLU A 13 19.06 -32.18 -30.37
CA GLU A 13 18.47 -32.23 -29.04
C GLU A 13 18.31 -30.81 -28.47
N CYS A 14 17.05 -30.44 -28.20
CA CYS A 14 16.71 -29.33 -27.31
C CYS A 14 17.12 -29.70 -25.88
N ALA A 15 17.92 -28.85 -25.24
CA ALA A 15 18.22 -28.93 -23.82
C ALA A 15 16.92 -28.81 -23.00
N ALA A 16 16.69 -29.80 -22.14
CA ALA A 16 15.52 -29.91 -21.28
C ALA A 16 15.50 -28.85 -20.17
N LEU A 17 14.29 -28.38 -19.86
CA LEU A 17 13.94 -27.58 -18.68
C LEU A 17 14.21 -28.40 -17.39
N PRO A 18 14.64 -27.79 -16.27
CA PRO A 18 14.73 -28.50 -15.01
C PRO A 18 13.33 -28.86 -14.50
N SER A 19 13.16 -30.14 -14.18
CA SER A 19 11.96 -30.73 -13.58
C SER A 19 11.79 -30.28 -12.13
N ILE A 20 10.60 -29.78 -11.81
CA ILE A 20 10.12 -29.61 -10.43
C ILE A 20 9.84 -31.01 -9.88
N VAL A 21 10.63 -31.48 -8.92
CA VAL A 21 10.25 -32.64 -8.11
C VAL A 21 9.39 -32.13 -6.96
N ALA A 22 8.07 -32.20 -7.15
CA ALA A 22 7.13 -32.10 -6.06
C ALA A 22 7.17 -33.42 -5.28
N ALA A 23 7.90 -33.44 -4.16
CA ALA A 23 7.69 -34.48 -3.16
C ALA A 23 6.38 -34.15 -2.45
N GLY A 24 5.29 -34.80 -2.87
CA GLY A 24 4.04 -34.81 -2.11
C GLY A 24 4.32 -35.45 -0.75
N ASN A 25 4.16 -34.67 0.32
CA ASN A 25 4.05 -35.21 1.65
C ASN A 25 2.67 -34.81 2.18
N GLU A 26 1.83 -35.83 2.35
CA GLU A 26 0.50 -35.72 2.94
C GLU A 26 0.64 -35.49 4.44
N ASN A 27 1.09 -34.32 4.85
CA ASN A 27 1.02 -33.82 6.23
C ASN A 27 1.24 -32.31 6.17
N GLY A 28 0.27 -31.52 6.64
CA GLY A 28 0.22 -30.05 6.56
C GLY A 28 1.32 -29.32 7.33
N ALA A 29 2.58 -29.47 6.91
CA ALA A 29 3.72 -28.71 7.40
C ALA A 29 3.92 -27.43 6.54
N PRO A 30 4.36 -26.31 7.15
CA PRO A 30 4.55 -25.05 6.44
C PRO A 30 5.64 -25.17 5.35
N GLN A 31 5.32 -24.69 4.15
CA GLN A 31 6.28 -24.61 3.05
C GLN A 31 7.14 -23.35 3.22
N THR A 32 8.36 -23.52 3.75
CA THR A 32 9.41 -22.50 3.62
C THR A 32 10.19 -22.80 2.34
N VAL A 33 10.09 -21.92 1.34
CA VAL A 33 10.89 -22.03 0.12
C VAL A 33 12.09 -21.09 0.26
N ASP A 34 13.27 -21.65 0.55
CA ASP A 34 14.55 -20.92 0.56
C ASP A 34 15.04 -20.79 -0.89
N ILE A 35 14.89 -19.62 -1.50
CA ILE A 35 15.39 -19.33 -2.85
C ILE A 35 16.79 -18.74 -2.71
N ARG A 36 17.82 -19.52 -3.06
CA ARG A 36 19.22 -19.06 -3.04
C ARG A 36 19.63 -18.43 -4.38
N PRO A 37 20.49 -17.39 -4.39
CA PRO A 37 20.99 -16.80 -5.63
C PRO A 37 21.91 -17.76 -6.40
N ILE A 38 21.84 -17.70 -7.73
CA ILE A 38 22.73 -18.42 -8.65
C ILE A 38 24.05 -17.63 -8.75
N SER A 39 25.16 -18.20 -8.28
CA SER A 39 26.49 -17.61 -8.46
C SER A 39 27.02 -17.88 -9.88
N ALA A 40 27.15 -16.83 -10.69
CA ALA A 40 27.88 -16.90 -11.95
C ALA A 40 29.37 -16.60 -11.71
N HIS A 41 30.23 -17.61 -11.84
CA HIS A 41 31.67 -17.43 -11.90
C HIS A 41 32.06 -16.85 -13.27
N LEU A 42 32.40 -15.56 -13.31
CA LEU A 42 33.11 -14.95 -14.44
C LEU A 42 34.61 -14.97 -14.13
N ARG A 43 35.38 -15.69 -14.95
CA ARG A 43 36.84 -15.62 -14.99
C ARG A 43 37.25 -14.40 -15.79
N GLU A 44 38.06 -13.53 -15.19
CA GLU A 44 38.78 -12.46 -15.86
C GLU A 44 39.82 -13.03 -16.83
N ARG A 45 39.94 -12.40 -18.01
CA ARG A 45 41.15 -12.46 -18.83
C ARG A 45 41.52 -11.05 -19.25
N ASP A 46 42.72 -10.67 -18.85
CA ASP A 46 43.45 -9.48 -19.27
C ASP A 46 43.64 -9.40 -20.78
N GLY A 47 43.64 -8.17 -21.32
CA GLY A 47 43.96 -7.89 -22.71
C GLY A 47 44.03 -6.40 -23.03
N LEU A 48 45.21 -5.82 -22.83
CA LEU A 48 45.65 -4.49 -23.28
C LEU A 48 45.42 -4.25 -24.79
N CYS A 49 44.91 -3.07 -25.18
CA CYS A 49 45.63 -2.05 -25.99
C CYS A 49 44.72 -1.01 -26.67
N ARG A 50 45.00 0.26 -26.33
CA ARG A 50 45.21 1.46 -27.18
C ARG A 50 44.08 2.02 -28.07
N ASP A 51 43.75 3.28 -27.78
CA ASP A 51 43.12 4.29 -28.66
C ASP A 51 43.96 4.59 -29.92
N PRO A 52 43.31 5.14 -30.97
CA PRO A 52 43.65 6.51 -31.34
C PRO A 52 42.46 7.43 -31.73
N GLN A 53 42.67 8.72 -31.46
CA GLN A 53 41.90 9.92 -31.82
C GLN A 53 42.32 10.46 -33.24
N PRO A 54 41.68 11.52 -33.81
CA PRO A 54 41.06 11.49 -35.14
C PRO A 54 41.68 12.46 -36.19
N GLY A 55 41.20 12.34 -37.43
CA GLY A 55 41.25 13.35 -38.49
C GLY A 55 40.24 12.95 -39.58
N GLY A 56 39.57 13.79 -40.37
CA GLY A 56 39.71 15.21 -40.68
C GLY A 56 39.41 15.39 -42.19
N HIS A 57 38.38 16.19 -42.51
CA HIS A 57 38.01 16.80 -43.81
C HIS A 57 37.36 15.99 -44.96
N GLY A 58 36.28 16.59 -45.54
CA GLY A 58 36.16 16.69 -47.01
C GLY A 58 34.80 16.49 -47.69
N GLY A 59 33.93 17.52 -47.67
CA GLY A 59 33.11 18.06 -48.78
C GLY A 59 32.45 17.25 -49.93
N ARG A 60 31.15 17.59 -50.13
CA ARG A 60 30.35 17.79 -51.38
C ARG A 60 29.45 16.67 -51.98
N GLN A 61 28.14 16.93 -51.81
CA GLN A 61 27.01 17.04 -52.78
C GLN A 61 26.65 15.94 -53.82
N ARG A 62 25.36 15.53 -53.68
CA ARG A 62 24.24 15.39 -54.64
C ARG A 62 23.85 14.01 -55.24
N ASP A 63 22.64 13.61 -54.84
CA ASP A 63 21.48 13.03 -55.55
C ASP A 63 21.65 11.87 -56.55
N THR A 64 21.03 10.72 -56.25
CA THR A 64 19.74 10.25 -56.81
C THR A 64 19.51 8.77 -56.46
N GLY A 65 18.27 8.37 -56.13
CA GLY A 65 17.93 6.95 -55.99
C GLY A 65 16.81 6.59 -55.00
N ALA A 66 15.73 7.38 -54.90
CA ALA A 66 14.52 6.98 -54.20
C ALA A 66 13.64 6.14 -55.13
N GLY A 67 13.59 4.82 -54.89
CA GLY A 67 12.78 3.93 -55.72
C GLY A 67 12.83 2.46 -55.36
N MET A 68 13.04 2.08 -54.10
CA MET A 68 12.85 0.67 -53.69
C MET A 68 12.66 0.42 -52.17
N LEU A 69 12.46 1.47 -51.36
CA LEU A 69 12.35 1.33 -49.89
C LEU A 69 10.94 1.62 -49.33
N ALA A 70 9.99 2.04 -50.18
CA ALA A 70 8.65 2.43 -49.73
C ALA A 70 7.65 1.25 -49.61
N ASN A 71 7.95 0.08 -50.19
CA ASN A 71 7.04 -1.07 -50.17
C ASN A 71 7.34 -2.11 -49.08
N GLU A 72 8.53 -2.10 -48.48
CA GLU A 72 8.85 -3.03 -47.38
C GLU A 72 8.53 -2.44 -45.99
N GLN A 73 8.48 -1.10 -45.86
CA GLN A 73 8.13 -0.44 -44.59
C GLN A 73 6.63 -0.47 -44.28
N THR A 74 5.77 -0.42 -45.29
CA THR A 74 4.29 -0.48 -45.13
C THR A 74 3.81 -1.87 -44.72
N ASP A 75 4.44 -2.93 -45.22
CA ASP A 75 4.09 -4.32 -44.93
C ASP A 75 4.57 -4.75 -43.52
N ALA A 76 5.72 -4.24 -43.07
CA ALA A 76 6.21 -4.43 -41.70
C ALA A 76 5.35 -3.71 -40.65
N GLN A 77 4.89 -2.48 -40.94
CA GLN A 77 4.02 -1.72 -40.05
C GLN A 77 2.60 -2.31 -39.93
N GLN A 78 2.05 -2.86 -41.02
CA GLN A 78 0.77 -3.56 -40.96
C GLN A 78 0.86 -4.89 -40.18
N ARG A 79 1.95 -5.65 -40.33
CA ARG A 79 2.16 -6.90 -39.56
C ARG A 79 2.38 -6.66 -38.06
N ILE A 80 2.99 -5.54 -37.68
CA ILE A 80 3.15 -5.16 -36.26
C ILE A 80 1.81 -4.70 -35.65
N SER A 81 0.99 -3.97 -36.42
CA SER A 81 -0.33 -3.52 -35.98
C SER A 81 -1.34 -4.67 -35.79
N LEU A 82 -1.30 -5.68 -36.67
CA LEU A 82 -2.10 -6.91 -36.53
C LEU A 82 -1.68 -7.75 -35.32
N LYS A 83 -0.36 -7.93 -35.09
CA LYS A 83 0.15 -8.63 -33.89
C LYS A 83 -0.16 -7.90 -32.58
N LEU A 84 -0.22 -6.56 -32.59
CA LEU A 84 -0.63 -5.76 -31.42
C LEU A 84 -2.13 -5.85 -31.16
N LYS A 85 -2.98 -5.92 -32.20
CA LYS A 85 -4.42 -6.15 -32.06
C LYS A 85 -4.74 -7.56 -31.55
N GLU A 86 -4.06 -8.59 -32.05
CA GLU A 86 -4.21 -9.96 -31.56
C GLU A 86 -3.73 -10.10 -30.11
N ARG A 87 -2.59 -9.48 -29.74
CA ARG A 87 -2.15 -9.45 -28.33
C ARG A 87 -3.11 -8.71 -27.42
N ARG A 88 -3.73 -7.62 -27.88
CA ARG A 88 -4.78 -6.91 -27.11
C ARG A 88 -6.03 -7.77 -26.92
N SER A 89 -6.45 -8.51 -27.95
CA SER A 89 -7.59 -9.43 -27.90
C SER A 89 -7.34 -10.61 -26.96
N ILE A 90 -6.11 -11.14 -26.93
CA ILE A 90 -5.71 -12.23 -26.03
C ILE A 90 -5.60 -11.73 -24.57
N LEU A 91 -5.12 -10.51 -24.34
CA LEU A 91 -5.09 -9.89 -23.01
C LEU A 91 -6.49 -9.55 -22.46
N THR A 92 -7.43 -9.09 -23.30
CA THR A 92 -8.83 -8.88 -22.89
C THR A 92 -9.56 -10.20 -22.66
N GLY A 93 -9.25 -11.25 -23.43
CA GLY A 93 -9.80 -12.59 -23.22
C GLY A 93 -9.26 -13.27 -21.96
N ALA A 94 -7.96 -13.12 -21.67
CA ALA A 94 -7.33 -13.66 -20.46
C ALA A 94 -7.80 -12.93 -19.20
N ALA A 95 -7.99 -11.61 -19.24
CA ALA A 95 -8.55 -10.84 -18.13
C ALA A 95 -10.02 -11.22 -17.84
N ALA A 96 -10.81 -11.54 -18.88
CA ALA A 96 -12.18 -12.02 -18.72
C ALA A 96 -12.24 -13.48 -18.19
N LEU A 97 -11.30 -14.34 -18.59
CA LEU A 97 -11.23 -15.72 -18.10
C LEU A 97 -10.73 -15.83 -16.64
N ILE A 98 -9.86 -14.91 -16.21
CA ILE A 98 -9.42 -14.81 -14.80
C ILE A 98 -10.59 -14.37 -13.91
N PHE A 99 -11.46 -13.48 -14.40
CA PHE A 99 -12.67 -13.05 -13.68
C PHE A 99 -13.80 -14.10 -13.66
N GLN A 100 -13.86 -15.02 -14.63
CA GLN A 100 -14.93 -16.05 -14.72
C GLN A 100 -14.60 -17.38 -14.03
N ARG A 101 -13.33 -17.63 -13.67
CA ARG A 101 -12.94 -18.80 -12.86
C ARG A 101 -13.03 -18.57 -11.36
N GLU A 102 -13.20 -17.32 -10.94
CA GLU A 102 -13.63 -16.97 -9.59
C GLU A 102 -15.15 -17.18 -9.48
N PHE A 103 -15.57 -17.97 -8.48
CA PHE A 103 -16.95 -18.33 -8.12
C PHE A 103 -17.61 -19.49 -8.89
N ASN A 104 -17.40 -20.70 -8.35
CA ASN A 104 -18.36 -21.79 -8.44
C ASN A 104 -19.12 -21.89 -7.09
N PRO A 105 -20.42 -21.54 -7.00
CA PRO A 105 -21.15 -21.51 -5.74
C PRO A 105 -21.80 -22.87 -5.47
N ARG A 106 -21.01 -23.90 -5.17
CA ARG A 106 -21.48 -25.15 -4.55
C ARG A 106 -20.36 -25.71 -3.69
N GLU A 107 -20.52 -25.55 -2.37
CA GLU A 107 -19.79 -26.15 -1.24
C GLU A 107 -19.27 -25.08 -0.25
N ASN A 108 -20.20 -24.58 0.57
CA ASN A 108 -19.95 -24.32 1.99
C ASN A 108 -21.28 -23.97 2.67
N GLN A 109 -22.09 -25.01 2.91
CA GLN A 109 -23.07 -25.01 3.99
C GLN A 109 -22.46 -25.76 5.18
N MET A 110 -22.78 -25.29 6.40
CA MET A 110 -22.36 -25.77 7.74
C MET A 110 -21.02 -25.18 8.24
N ARG A 111 -20.90 -24.59 9.44
CA ARG A 111 -21.67 -24.65 10.69
C ARG A 111 -21.52 -23.32 11.44
N THR A 112 -22.62 -22.69 11.80
CA THR A 112 -22.68 -21.69 12.88
C THR A 112 -23.00 -22.41 14.19
N SER A 113 -22.08 -22.39 15.15
CA SER A 113 -22.33 -22.80 16.54
C SER A 113 -22.16 -21.58 17.46
N LEU A 114 -23.26 -21.09 18.02
CA LEU A 114 -23.62 -21.19 19.44
C LEU A 114 -22.73 -20.35 20.37
N TYR A 115 -23.15 -19.11 20.60
CA TYR A 115 -23.00 -18.48 21.92
C TYR A 115 -24.41 -18.13 22.42
N LYS A 116 -24.75 -18.70 23.58
CA LYS A 116 -25.99 -18.45 24.33
C LYS A 116 -25.83 -17.15 25.11
N GLU A 117 -26.74 -16.21 24.92
CA GLU A 117 -26.98 -15.15 25.91
C GLU A 117 -27.92 -15.67 27.00
N ALA A 118 -27.61 -15.33 28.26
CA ALA A 118 -28.44 -15.61 29.42
C ALA A 118 -29.50 -14.49 29.59
N PRO A 119 -30.72 -14.80 30.05
CA PRO A 119 -31.78 -13.81 30.17
C PRO A 119 -31.71 -13.09 31.52
N THR A 120 -31.82 -11.76 31.51
CA THR A 120 -32.26 -11.00 32.68
C THR A 120 -33.56 -10.29 32.35
N ASP A 121 -34.59 -10.80 33.00
CA ASP A 121 -35.98 -10.39 33.00
C ASP A 121 -36.13 -9.13 33.86
N PHE A 122 -36.59 -8.01 33.28
CA PHE A 122 -37.21 -6.94 34.05
C PHE A 122 -38.37 -6.33 33.27
N ALA A 123 -39.55 -6.77 33.72
CA ALA A 123 -40.91 -6.26 33.56
C ALA A 123 -41.13 -4.87 32.94
N GLN A 124 -41.98 -4.91 31.92
CA GLN A 124 -43.00 -3.95 31.49
C GLN A 124 -43.25 -2.73 32.39
N ARG A 125 -43.05 -1.54 31.83
CA ARG A 125 -43.93 -0.38 32.05
C ARG A 125 -44.36 0.19 30.70
N ALA A 126 -45.66 0.42 30.61
CA ALA A 126 -46.40 0.87 29.45
C ALA A 126 -46.04 2.30 29.02
N GLY A 127 -46.23 2.55 27.72
CA GLY A 127 -46.62 3.87 27.22
C GLY A 127 -45.50 4.80 26.79
N SER A 128 -44.89 4.54 25.64
CA SER A 128 -44.61 5.57 24.64
C SER A 128 -44.16 4.89 23.35
N ASP A 129 -44.86 5.21 22.28
CA ASP A 129 -44.50 4.86 20.91
C ASP A 129 -43.11 5.47 20.62
N PRO A 130 -42.05 4.70 20.34
CA PRO A 130 -40.78 5.28 19.99
C PRO A 130 -40.84 5.58 18.50
N HIS A 131 -41.53 6.66 18.16
CA HIS A 131 -40.99 7.55 17.13
C HIS A 131 -39.63 8.03 17.66
N MET A 132 -38.61 7.18 17.50
CA MET A 132 -37.22 7.59 17.63
C MET A 132 -37.07 8.77 16.68
N SER A 133 -36.97 9.96 17.26
CA SER A 133 -36.71 11.22 16.58
C SER A 133 -35.69 11.00 15.46
N SER A 134 -36.19 10.89 14.23
CA SER A 134 -35.42 10.52 13.05
C SER A 134 -34.79 11.76 12.42
N ALA A 135 -34.21 12.63 13.24
CA ALA A 135 -33.50 13.79 12.70
C ALA A 135 -32.35 13.28 11.82
N PRO A 136 -32.16 13.84 10.61
CA PRO A 136 -31.00 13.54 9.78
C PRO A 136 -29.69 13.80 10.52
N LEU A 137 -28.62 13.10 10.15
CA LEU A 137 -27.25 13.38 10.59
C LEU A 137 -26.93 14.87 10.43
N ALA A 138 -26.54 15.50 11.53
CA ALA A 138 -26.24 16.93 11.61
C ALA A 138 -24.78 17.14 11.99
N LEU A 139 -24.03 17.81 11.12
CA LEU A 139 -22.63 18.18 11.38
C LEU A 139 -22.54 19.12 12.57
N LYS A 140 -21.52 18.92 13.42
CA LYS A 140 -21.23 19.83 14.54
C LYS A 140 -20.75 21.19 14.06
N ARG A 141 -20.06 21.21 12.94
CA ARG A 141 -19.59 22.39 12.26
C ARG A 141 -19.71 22.17 10.76
N VAL A 142 -20.37 23.10 10.08
CA VAL A 142 -20.41 23.14 8.62
C VAL A 142 -19.33 24.11 8.18
N ILE A 143 -18.42 23.65 7.31
CA ILE A 143 -17.38 24.47 6.69
C ILE A 143 -17.68 24.49 5.19
N ARG A 144 -17.91 25.68 4.64
CA ARG A 144 -18.19 25.84 3.22
C ARG A 144 -16.90 25.82 2.41
N PRO A 145 -16.91 25.29 1.18
CA PRO A 145 -15.73 25.32 0.30
C PRO A 145 -15.20 26.74 0.05
N GLU A 146 -16.08 27.74 0.02
CA GLU A 146 -15.73 29.17 -0.06
C GLU A 146 -14.75 29.58 1.06
N GLU A 147 -15.03 29.13 2.29
CA GLU A 147 -14.22 29.48 3.47
C GLU A 147 -12.79 28.95 3.35
N ILE A 148 -12.60 27.80 2.70
CA ILE A 148 -11.25 27.30 2.38
C ILE A 148 -10.67 28.10 1.23
N ARG A 149 -11.36 28.15 0.09
CA ARG A 149 -10.88 28.73 -1.16
C ARG A 149 -10.41 30.18 -1.02
N GLU A 150 -11.17 31.00 -0.31
CA GLU A 150 -10.89 32.44 -0.12
C GLU A 150 -9.71 32.69 0.82
N ASN A 151 -9.33 31.68 1.62
CA ASN A 151 -8.21 31.76 2.55
C ASN A 151 -7.00 30.94 2.09
N LEU A 152 -6.97 30.39 0.88
CA LEU A 152 -5.80 29.68 0.36
C LEU A 152 -4.66 30.64 -0.04
N PRO A 153 -3.40 30.17 -0.13
CA PRO A 153 -2.30 30.98 -0.64
C PRO A 153 -2.57 31.42 -2.09
N ALA A 154 -2.39 32.72 -2.35
CA ALA A 154 -2.72 33.31 -3.65
C ALA A 154 -1.97 32.63 -4.79
N GLY A 155 -2.71 32.17 -5.81
CA GLY A 155 -2.13 31.59 -7.03
C GLY A 155 -1.57 30.17 -6.91
N GLN A 156 -1.56 29.57 -5.71
CA GLN A 156 -1.02 28.23 -5.49
C GLN A 156 -2.10 27.14 -5.38
N GLY A 157 -3.35 27.50 -5.09
CA GLY A 157 -4.37 26.53 -4.69
C GLY A 157 -4.03 25.85 -3.36
N GLY A 158 -4.75 24.80 -3.00
CA GLY A 158 -4.58 24.12 -1.71
C GLY A 158 -4.37 22.62 -1.80
N VAL A 159 -3.88 22.04 -0.70
CA VAL A 159 -3.76 20.59 -0.51
C VAL A 159 -5.01 20.02 0.18
N GLY A 160 -5.54 18.93 -0.32
CA GLY A 160 -6.62 18.18 0.30
C GLY A 160 -6.14 16.86 0.89
N PHE A 161 -6.69 16.49 2.04
CA PHE A 161 -6.60 15.13 2.56
C PHE A 161 -7.97 14.47 2.55
N LEU A 162 -8.21 13.54 1.63
CA LEU A 162 -9.48 12.86 1.46
C LEU A 162 -9.42 11.50 2.14
N PHE A 163 -10.31 11.24 3.10
CA PHE A 163 -10.39 9.96 3.81
C PHE A 163 -11.86 9.53 3.99
N HIS A 164 -12.05 8.27 4.35
CA HIS A 164 -13.36 7.76 4.80
C HIS A 164 -13.38 7.62 6.31
N ALA A 165 -14.56 7.53 6.91
CA ALA A 165 -14.70 7.15 8.31
C ALA A 165 -13.98 5.82 8.55
N THR A 166 -12.95 5.82 9.39
CA THR A 166 -12.18 4.62 9.74
C THR A 166 -12.78 3.89 10.94
N ASP A 167 -13.61 4.60 11.72
CA ASP A 167 -14.29 4.10 12.91
C ASP A 167 -15.50 5.00 13.27
N TRP A 168 -16.23 4.58 14.29
CA TRP A 168 -17.36 5.32 14.86
C TRP A 168 -16.95 6.63 15.55
N ASP A 169 -15.70 6.74 16.00
CA ASP A 169 -15.18 7.96 16.64
C ASP A 169 -15.07 9.09 15.61
N THR A 170 -14.65 8.77 14.39
CA THR A 170 -14.60 9.72 13.26
C THR A 170 -15.98 10.33 13.00
N LEU A 171 -17.02 9.50 13.05
CA LEU A 171 -18.41 9.95 12.90
C LEU A 171 -18.86 10.77 14.11
N SER A 172 -18.59 10.28 15.31
CA SER A 172 -19.02 10.91 16.58
C SER A 172 -18.34 12.25 16.81
N PHE A 173 -17.14 12.45 16.26
CA PHE A 173 -16.48 13.74 16.24
C PHE A 173 -17.21 14.73 15.34
N SER A 174 -17.58 14.30 14.14
CA SER A 174 -18.09 15.17 13.09
C SER A 174 -19.59 15.49 13.22
N PHE A 175 -20.39 14.59 13.79
CA PHE A 175 -21.84 14.70 13.88
C PHE A 175 -22.37 14.79 15.32
N HIS A 176 -23.46 15.54 15.54
CA HIS A 176 -24.11 15.65 16.85
C HIS A 176 -24.89 14.40 17.28
N ASN A 177 -25.39 13.64 16.32
CA ASN A 177 -26.45 12.65 16.49
C ASN A 177 -26.12 11.31 15.80
N VAL A 178 -24.90 10.81 15.99
CA VAL A 178 -24.51 9.46 15.55
C VAL A 178 -25.37 8.42 16.27
N LYS A 179 -26.00 7.54 15.48
CA LYS A 179 -26.96 6.55 15.98
C LYS A 179 -26.26 5.20 16.19
N HIS A 180 -26.91 4.32 16.94
CA HIS A 180 -26.49 2.93 17.01
C HIS A 180 -26.53 2.28 15.62
N ARG A 181 -25.52 1.46 15.32
CA ARG A 181 -25.39 0.81 14.03
C ARG A 181 -26.61 -0.08 13.77
N ASN A 182 -27.32 0.21 12.68
CA ASN A 182 -28.36 -0.63 12.10
C ASN A 182 -28.48 -0.32 10.60
N ALA A 183 -29.22 -1.14 9.86
CA ALA A 183 -29.35 -0.98 8.41
C ALA A 183 -29.91 0.38 7.97
N SER A 184 -30.81 0.98 8.76
CA SER A 184 -31.37 2.31 8.47
C SER A 184 -30.31 3.39 8.60
N PHE A 185 -29.50 3.32 9.65
CA PHE A 185 -28.42 4.28 9.87
C PHE A 185 -27.27 4.11 8.86
N GLU A 186 -26.94 2.87 8.47
CA GLU A 186 -25.98 2.63 7.39
C GLU A 186 -26.45 3.28 6.08
N GLU A 187 -27.74 3.17 5.76
CA GLU A 187 -28.32 3.81 4.58
C GLU A 187 -28.34 5.34 4.69
N GLU A 188 -28.54 5.90 5.89
CA GLU A 188 -28.41 7.33 6.16
C GLU A 188 -26.98 7.83 5.92
N LEU A 189 -25.95 7.08 6.37
CA LEU A 189 -24.54 7.39 6.09
C LEU A 189 -24.27 7.40 4.59
N TRP A 190 -24.82 6.45 3.84
CA TRP A 190 -24.69 6.41 2.38
C TRP A 190 -25.31 7.60 1.64
N ARG A 191 -26.35 8.20 2.23
CA ARG A 191 -27.02 9.40 1.70
C ARG A 191 -26.38 10.70 2.18
N THR A 192 -25.51 10.63 3.17
CA THR A 192 -24.79 11.79 3.68
C THR A 192 -23.64 12.11 2.72
N GLU A 193 -23.64 13.34 2.21
CA GLU A 193 -22.59 13.81 1.31
C GLU A 193 -21.24 13.93 2.03
N PRO A 194 -20.10 13.77 1.32
CA PRO A 194 -18.80 14.14 1.85
C PRO A 194 -18.77 15.61 2.27
N PHE A 195 -17.94 15.94 3.25
CA PHE A 195 -17.88 17.27 3.84
C PHE A 195 -16.46 17.68 4.19
N ILE A 196 -16.23 19.00 4.33
CA ILE A 196 -14.98 19.55 4.84
C ILE A 196 -14.98 19.38 6.35
N ALA A 197 -14.10 18.51 6.83
CA ALA A 197 -14.04 18.11 8.22
C ALA A 197 -13.25 19.10 9.08
N SER A 198 -12.16 19.64 8.53
CA SER A 198 -11.40 20.73 9.14
C SER A 198 -10.47 21.41 8.11
N PRO A 199 -10.13 22.70 8.32
CA PRO A 199 -9.06 23.35 7.56
C PRO A 199 -7.69 22.80 7.98
N ILE A 200 -6.72 22.87 7.07
CA ILE A 200 -5.32 22.55 7.31
C ILE A 200 -4.51 23.84 7.25
N TYR A 201 -3.59 24.05 8.19
CA TYR A 201 -2.81 25.26 8.29
C TYR A 201 -1.31 25.02 8.15
N SER A 202 -0.62 26.07 7.68
CA SER A 202 0.80 26.29 7.91
C SER A 202 0.96 27.61 8.67
N ALA A 203 1.46 27.54 9.90
CA ALA A 203 1.34 28.59 10.89
C ALA A 203 -0.13 29.04 11.02
N SER A 204 -0.44 30.30 10.68
CA SER A 204 -1.81 30.83 10.69
C SER A 204 -2.51 30.81 9.33
N GLN A 205 -1.82 30.39 8.26
CA GLN A 205 -2.33 30.42 6.90
C GLN A 205 -3.08 29.12 6.59
N VAL A 206 -4.32 29.21 6.12
CA VAL A 206 -5.03 28.04 5.57
C VAL A 206 -4.30 27.63 4.28
N ILE A 207 -3.90 26.36 4.21
CA ILE A 207 -3.23 25.78 3.04
C ILE A 207 -4.05 24.68 2.38
N GLY A 208 -5.17 24.28 3.00
CA GLY A 208 -5.86 23.09 2.59
C GLY A 208 -7.04 22.69 3.46
N ALA A 209 -7.54 21.48 3.22
CA ALA A 209 -8.66 20.93 3.97
C ALA A 209 -8.61 19.40 4.09
N ASN A 210 -9.06 18.91 5.25
CA ASN A 210 -9.45 17.53 5.48
C ASN A 210 -10.87 17.32 4.92
N ILE A 211 -11.05 16.34 4.04
CA ILE A 211 -12.33 15.99 3.40
C ILE A 211 -12.72 14.58 3.82
N ALA A 212 -13.85 14.47 4.51
CA ALA A 212 -14.32 13.20 5.06
C ALA A 212 -15.49 12.64 4.25
N CYS A 213 -15.39 11.38 3.88
CA CYS A 213 -16.50 10.55 3.42
C CYS A 213 -17.12 9.82 4.62
N PRO A 214 -18.38 10.08 5.01
CA PRO A 214 -19.01 9.51 6.21
C PRO A 214 -19.26 8.00 6.17
N VAL A 215 -18.95 7.29 5.08
CA VAL A 215 -19.25 5.85 4.93
C VAL A 215 -18.07 4.99 5.41
N PRO A 216 -18.23 4.18 6.48
CA PRO A 216 -17.17 3.30 6.98
C PRO A 216 -16.75 2.21 5.99
N LEU A 217 -15.51 1.75 6.12
CA LEU A 217 -14.88 0.81 5.18
C LEU A 217 -15.64 -0.50 5.01
N GLU A 218 -16.14 -1.04 6.12
CA GLU A 218 -16.84 -2.32 6.18
C GLU A 218 -18.10 -2.35 5.33
N LEU A 219 -18.68 -1.18 5.00
CA LEU A 219 -19.87 -1.09 4.17
C LEU A 219 -19.56 -1.25 2.67
N TRP A 220 -18.31 -1.06 2.25
CA TRP A 220 -18.01 -0.96 0.81
C TRP A 220 -16.84 -1.79 0.30
N LEU A 221 -15.77 -2.03 1.08
CA LEU A 221 -14.58 -2.72 0.57
C LEU A 221 -14.86 -4.19 0.20
N GLY A 222 -15.76 -4.85 0.94
CA GLY A 222 -16.05 -6.28 0.80
C GLY A 222 -16.83 -6.68 -0.46
N SER A 223 -17.27 -5.75 -1.31
CA SER A 223 -17.99 -6.11 -2.54
C SER A 223 -17.77 -5.14 -3.70
N PRO A 224 -17.76 -5.62 -4.97
CA PRO A 224 -17.70 -4.75 -6.13
C PRO A 224 -18.84 -3.72 -6.19
N ARG A 225 -20.03 -4.08 -5.70
CA ARG A 225 -21.19 -3.18 -5.61
C ARG A 225 -20.96 -2.07 -4.58
N GLY A 226 -20.40 -2.43 -3.42
CA GLY A 226 -20.03 -1.48 -2.38
C GLY A 226 -18.97 -0.49 -2.87
N ILE A 227 -17.89 -0.98 -3.48
CA ILE A 227 -16.84 -0.14 -4.10
C ILE A 227 -17.45 0.80 -5.15
N LYS A 228 -18.33 0.28 -6.02
CA LYS A 228 -19.02 1.11 -7.03
C LYS A 228 -19.86 2.20 -6.37
N ARG A 229 -20.67 1.86 -5.36
CA ARG A 229 -21.51 2.81 -4.63
C ARG A 229 -20.65 3.90 -3.95
N PHE A 230 -19.57 3.51 -3.28
CA PHE A 230 -18.63 4.46 -2.66
C PHE A 230 -18.02 5.42 -3.69
N ARG A 231 -17.66 4.94 -4.89
CA ARG A 231 -17.18 5.83 -5.95
C ARG A 231 -18.20 6.91 -6.29
N GLU A 232 -19.42 6.48 -6.55
CA GLU A 232 -20.50 7.31 -7.09
C GLU A 232 -21.04 8.30 -6.05
N THR A 233 -21.22 7.86 -4.80
CA THR A 233 -21.88 8.68 -3.77
C THR A 233 -20.90 9.35 -2.82
N GLN A 234 -19.61 8.97 -2.82
CA GLN A 234 -18.63 9.50 -1.86
C GLN A 234 -17.38 10.02 -2.56
N PHE A 235 -16.60 9.17 -3.21
CA PHE A 235 -15.29 9.54 -3.75
C PHE A 235 -15.35 10.66 -4.80
N PHE A 236 -16.17 10.52 -5.85
CA PHE A 236 -16.28 11.57 -6.88
C PHE A 236 -16.91 12.87 -6.34
N PRO A 237 -17.99 12.81 -5.53
CA PRO A 237 -18.49 14.01 -4.84
C PRO A 237 -17.44 14.70 -3.96
N ALA A 238 -16.61 13.94 -3.24
CA ALA A 238 -15.52 14.49 -2.43
C ALA A 238 -14.45 15.21 -3.28
N LEU A 239 -14.13 14.70 -4.47
CA LEU A 239 -13.25 15.40 -5.41
C LEU A 239 -13.88 16.67 -5.97
N GLU A 240 -15.19 16.69 -6.21
CA GLU A 240 -15.88 17.92 -6.63
C GLU A 240 -15.93 18.95 -5.49
N LEU A 241 -16.13 18.50 -4.24
CA LEU A 241 -16.02 19.37 -3.06
C LEU A 241 -14.60 19.94 -2.91
N ALA A 242 -13.57 19.12 -3.12
CA ALA A 242 -12.18 19.57 -3.13
C ALA A 242 -11.93 20.65 -4.21
N LYS A 243 -12.48 20.44 -5.40
CA LYS A 243 -12.42 21.41 -6.50
C LYS A 243 -13.09 22.73 -6.14
N GLN A 244 -14.29 22.67 -5.55
CA GLN A 244 -15.00 23.86 -5.07
C GLN A 244 -14.20 24.60 -4.00
N ALA A 245 -13.50 23.87 -3.12
CA ALA A 245 -12.62 24.44 -2.09
C ALA A 245 -11.29 25.01 -2.64
N GLY A 246 -11.05 24.95 -3.95
CA GLY A 246 -9.82 25.48 -4.56
C GLY A 246 -8.60 24.58 -4.38
N LEU A 247 -8.80 23.31 -4.02
CA LEU A 247 -7.72 22.35 -3.82
C LEU A 247 -7.24 21.82 -5.18
N ASN A 248 -5.93 21.85 -5.41
CA ASN A 248 -5.32 21.40 -6.66
C ASN A 248 -4.62 20.04 -6.55
N MET A 249 -4.27 19.62 -5.34
CA MET A 249 -3.69 18.31 -5.05
C MET A 249 -4.47 17.66 -3.91
N VAL A 250 -4.91 16.42 -4.09
CA VAL A 250 -5.64 15.64 -3.08
C VAL A 250 -4.89 14.34 -2.78
N ALA A 251 -4.41 14.21 -1.55
CA ALA A 251 -3.93 12.96 -1.00
C ALA A 251 -5.12 12.06 -0.63
N MET A 252 -5.11 10.84 -1.16
CA MET A 252 -6.11 9.81 -0.88
C MET A 252 -5.66 8.99 0.33
N GLY A 253 -6.27 9.25 1.48
CA GLY A 253 -5.98 8.60 2.75
C GLY A 253 -6.69 7.27 2.95
N ALA A 254 -6.17 6.51 3.92
CA ALA A 254 -6.69 5.21 4.34
C ALA A 254 -6.95 4.29 3.14
N SER A 255 -8.13 3.69 3.05
CA SER A 255 -8.46 2.74 1.99
C SER A 255 -9.01 3.40 0.71
N THR A 256 -9.10 4.74 0.64
CA THR A 256 -9.70 5.40 -0.54
C THR A 256 -8.99 5.09 -1.87
N PRO A 257 -7.66 4.85 -1.96
CA PRO A 257 -7.02 4.40 -3.18
C PRO A 257 -7.61 3.09 -3.76
N TYR A 258 -8.06 2.14 -2.93
CA TYR A 258 -8.68 0.90 -3.41
C TYR A 258 -9.96 1.18 -4.19
N ALA A 259 -10.72 2.18 -3.74
CA ALA A 259 -11.93 2.59 -4.42
C ALA A 259 -11.63 3.12 -5.82
N CYS A 260 -10.48 3.74 -6.08
CA CYS A 260 -10.22 4.38 -7.38
C CYS A 260 -9.20 3.66 -8.28
N ASN A 261 -9.03 2.33 -8.13
CA ASN A 261 -7.98 1.56 -8.81
C ASN A 261 -6.60 2.25 -8.65
N TYR A 262 -6.34 2.77 -7.45
CA TYR A 262 -5.14 3.50 -7.08
C TYR A 262 -4.88 4.71 -7.98
N GLY A 263 -5.93 5.47 -8.28
CA GLY A 263 -5.89 6.66 -9.13
C GLY A 263 -5.96 6.39 -10.63
N ALA A 264 -6.03 5.13 -11.07
CA ALA A 264 -6.04 4.77 -12.49
C ALA A 264 -7.46 4.71 -13.12
N LEU A 265 -8.51 5.10 -12.40
CA LEU A 265 -9.85 5.20 -12.99
C LEU A 265 -9.94 6.36 -13.99
N PRO A 266 -10.63 6.19 -15.14
CA PRO A 266 -10.91 7.30 -16.05
C PRO A 266 -11.70 8.40 -15.34
N ARG A 267 -11.17 9.62 -15.38
CA ARG A 267 -11.80 10.85 -14.88
C ARG A 267 -11.25 12.05 -15.62
N HIS A 268 -11.87 13.21 -15.43
CA HIS A 268 -11.29 14.47 -15.91
C HIS A 268 -9.92 14.69 -15.26
N THR A 269 -8.92 15.05 -16.08
CA THR A 269 -7.54 15.33 -15.63
C THR A 269 -7.36 16.76 -15.13
N LYS A 270 -8.43 17.56 -15.12
CA LYS A 270 -8.44 18.88 -14.47
C LYS A 270 -8.34 18.71 -12.95
N PRO A 271 -7.80 19.72 -12.23
CA PRO A 271 -7.73 19.69 -10.78
C PRO A 271 -9.07 19.36 -10.10
N PRO A 272 -9.05 18.71 -8.93
CA PRO A 272 -7.85 18.29 -8.20
C PRO A 272 -7.10 17.13 -8.88
N HIS A 273 -5.78 17.24 -8.89
CA HIS A 273 -4.89 16.11 -9.10
C HIS A 273 -4.89 15.24 -7.85
N ILE A 274 -4.55 13.95 -8.01
CA ILE A 274 -4.57 13.01 -6.89
C ILE A 274 -3.23 12.34 -6.69
N THR A 275 -3.01 11.87 -5.46
CA THR A 275 -1.90 11.00 -5.11
C THR A 275 -2.35 9.95 -4.10
N THR A 276 -1.80 8.73 -4.19
CA THR A 276 -2.24 7.60 -3.34
C THR A 276 -1.60 7.59 -1.96
N GLY A 277 -0.52 8.32 -1.74
CA GLY A 277 0.29 8.26 -0.53
C GLY A 277 1.35 7.17 -0.53
N HIS A 278 1.28 6.20 -1.45
CA HIS A 278 2.06 4.96 -1.36
C HIS A 278 3.57 5.16 -1.36
N ALA A 279 4.09 6.14 -2.09
CA ALA A 279 5.52 6.38 -2.15
C ALA A 279 6.01 6.98 -0.82
N ALA A 280 5.29 7.96 -0.27
CA ALA A 280 5.62 8.49 1.05
C ALA A 280 5.48 7.44 2.16
N THR A 281 4.42 6.62 2.13
CA THR A 281 4.23 5.53 3.10
C THR A 281 5.36 4.51 3.04
N ALA A 282 5.77 4.05 1.85
CA ALA A 282 6.88 3.11 1.72
C ALA A 282 8.22 3.71 2.19
N ALA A 283 8.44 5.01 1.96
CA ALA A 283 9.62 5.70 2.48
C ALA A 283 9.61 5.79 4.01
N MET A 284 8.48 6.22 4.58
CA MET A 284 8.33 6.39 6.02
C MET A 284 8.36 5.08 6.78
N LEU A 285 7.83 3.99 6.24
CA LEU A 285 7.92 2.66 6.85
C LEU A 285 9.38 2.18 6.97
N LYS A 286 10.23 2.53 6.00
CA LYS A 286 11.67 2.27 6.07
C LYS A 286 12.35 3.14 7.13
N ASP A 287 12.05 4.43 7.17
CA ASP A 287 12.58 5.33 8.19
C ASP A 287 12.16 4.91 9.61
N TRP A 288 10.91 4.48 9.80
CA TRP A 288 10.44 3.90 11.06
C TRP A 288 11.19 2.61 11.41
N ALA A 289 11.41 1.68 10.46
CA ALA A 289 12.14 0.45 10.73
C ALA A 289 13.59 0.72 11.17
N VAL A 290 14.26 1.68 10.53
CA VAL A 290 15.60 2.15 10.94
C VAL A 290 15.55 2.80 12.32
N HIS A 291 14.56 3.65 12.58
CA HIS A 291 14.40 4.31 13.88
C HIS A 291 14.18 3.29 15.01
N CYS A 292 13.29 2.31 14.83
CA CYS A 292 13.06 1.24 15.80
C CYS A 292 14.33 0.43 16.04
N CYS A 293 15.09 0.10 14.99
CA CYS A 293 16.35 -0.61 15.15
C CYS A 293 17.34 0.19 16.00
N ASN A 294 17.51 1.49 15.73
CA ASN A 294 18.41 2.34 16.51
C ASN A 294 18.01 2.45 17.99
N GLU A 295 16.70 2.55 18.27
CA GLU A 295 16.19 2.66 19.65
C GLU A 295 16.24 1.35 20.44
N LEU A 296 16.29 0.22 19.73
CA LEU A 296 16.39 -1.14 20.30
C LEU A 296 17.80 -1.73 20.22
N ASP A 297 18.82 -0.92 19.92
CA ASP A 297 20.21 -1.34 19.75
C ASP A 297 20.38 -2.49 18.72
N LEU A 298 19.52 -2.52 17.70
CA LEU A 298 19.61 -3.43 16.55
C LEU A 298 20.33 -2.75 15.39
N GLU A 299 21.11 -3.53 14.64
CA GLU A 299 21.69 -3.06 13.37
C GLU A 299 20.75 -3.42 12.23
N PHE A 300 20.17 -2.40 11.56
CA PHE A 300 19.20 -2.61 10.48
C PHE A 300 19.67 -3.61 9.41
N GLY A 301 20.95 -3.54 9.01
CA GLY A 301 21.56 -4.47 8.03
C GLY A 301 21.71 -5.93 8.50
N LYS A 302 21.54 -6.20 9.79
CA LYS A 302 21.56 -7.55 10.39
C LYS A 302 20.17 -8.06 10.76
N THR A 303 19.17 -7.18 10.77
CA THR A 303 17.78 -7.47 11.13
C THR A 303 17.11 -8.39 10.11
N LYS A 304 16.32 -9.35 10.61
CA LYS A 304 15.31 -10.08 9.85
C LYS A 304 13.96 -9.40 10.04
N LEU A 305 13.45 -8.80 8.96
CA LEU A 305 12.24 -7.98 8.98
C LEU A 305 11.09 -8.71 8.30
N ALA A 306 9.94 -8.81 8.97
CA ALA A 306 8.71 -9.33 8.36
C ALA A 306 7.88 -8.20 7.74
N LEU A 307 7.25 -8.48 6.61
CA LEU A 307 6.30 -7.58 5.95
C LEU A 307 4.97 -8.31 5.73
N PHE A 308 3.92 -7.88 6.44
CA PHE A 308 2.57 -8.39 6.28
C PHE A 308 1.80 -7.59 5.24
N GLY A 309 0.96 -8.27 4.46
CA GLY A 309 0.29 -7.69 3.29
C GLY A 309 1.24 -7.51 2.11
N ALA A 310 2.31 -8.32 2.04
CA ALA A 310 3.40 -8.17 1.09
C ALA A 310 2.97 -8.33 -0.38
N ALA A 311 1.88 -9.05 -0.67
CA ALA A 311 1.36 -9.21 -2.03
C ALA A 311 0.40 -8.08 -2.45
N GLY A 312 0.01 -7.20 -1.52
CA GLY A 312 -0.79 -6.00 -1.81
C GLY A 312 0.03 -4.93 -2.55
N ARG A 313 -0.62 -3.97 -3.22
CA ARG A 313 0.11 -2.96 -4.02
C ARG A 313 1.04 -2.08 -3.17
N LEU A 314 0.61 -1.68 -1.98
CA LEU A 314 1.47 -1.00 -1.02
C LEU A 314 2.58 -1.94 -0.54
N GLY A 315 2.26 -3.17 -0.13
CA GLY A 315 3.24 -4.18 0.27
C GLY A 315 4.33 -4.44 -0.77
N THR A 316 3.99 -4.59 -2.06
CA THR A 316 4.97 -4.72 -3.14
C THR A 316 5.87 -3.49 -3.24
N THR A 317 5.31 -2.29 -3.08
CA THR A 317 6.06 -1.02 -3.11
C THR A 317 7.02 -0.96 -1.91
N VAL A 318 6.54 -1.28 -0.71
CA VAL A 318 7.32 -1.34 0.53
C VAL A 318 8.44 -2.36 0.39
N ALA A 319 8.18 -3.58 -0.09
CA ALA A 319 9.19 -4.61 -0.27
C ALA A 319 10.31 -4.16 -1.22
N LYS A 320 9.95 -3.60 -2.38
CA LYS A 320 10.92 -3.08 -3.36
C LYS A 320 11.77 -1.95 -2.78
N TYR A 321 11.16 -1.06 -2.01
CA TYR A 321 11.90 0.07 -1.42
C TYR A 321 12.70 -0.30 -0.18
N MET A 322 12.23 -1.27 0.61
CA MET A 322 12.94 -1.77 1.79
C MET A 322 14.33 -2.30 1.40
N LEU A 323 14.43 -2.98 0.26
CA LEU A 323 15.69 -3.51 -0.28
C LEU A 323 16.51 -2.49 -1.08
N TYR A 324 16.04 -1.25 -1.26
CA TYR A 324 16.76 -0.22 -2.00
C TYR A 324 17.83 0.48 -1.14
N LYS A 325 19.10 0.43 -1.56
CA LYS A 325 20.27 0.94 -0.82
C LYS A 325 20.53 0.15 0.47
N ASP A 326 20.27 0.73 1.63
CA ASP A 326 20.44 0.08 2.92
C ASP A 326 19.30 -0.92 3.12
N ALA A 327 19.61 -2.22 3.24
CA ALA A 327 18.62 -3.29 3.27
C ALA A 327 18.77 -4.14 4.54
N PRO A 328 17.69 -4.74 5.05
CA PRO A 328 17.79 -5.74 6.12
C PRO A 328 18.51 -7.00 5.63
N LYS A 329 19.04 -7.79 6.57
CA LYS A 329 19.67 -9.08 6.26
C LYS A 329 18.71 -10.03 5.55
N GLU A 330 17.46 -10.03 6.01
CA GLU A 330 16.40 -10.83 5.43
C GLU A 330 15.07 -10.06 5.47
N LEU A 331 14.34 -10.08 4.35
CA LEU A 331 12.96 -9.64 4.27
C LEU A 331 12.04 -10.85 4.12
N VAL A 332 11.16 -11.07 5.09
CA VAL A 332 10.15 -12.13 5.07
C VAL A 332 8.85 -11.56 4.53
N LEU A 333 8.45 -12.00 3.34
CA LEU A 333 7.19 -11.61 2.72
C LEU A 333 6.06 -12.48 3.28
N ILE A 334 5.08 -11.83 3.93
CA ILE A 334 3.96 -12.50 4.58
C ILE A 334 2.63 -11.99 4.03
N ASP A 335 1.75 -12.92 3.65
CA ASP A 335 0.37 -12.62 3.24
C ASP A 335 -0.51 -13.87 3.43
N LEU A 336 -1.78 -13.77 3.03
CA LEU A 336 -2.75 -14.87 3.13
C LEU A 336 -2.36 -16.08 2.27
N PRO A 337 -2.81 -17.30 2.61
CA PRO A 337 -2.43 -18.52 1.90
C PRO A 337 -2.77 -18.51 0.41
N ASP A 338 -3.87 -17.87 0.01
CA ASP A 338 -4.29 -17.74 -1.39
C ASP A 338 -3.36 -16.81 -2.21
N LYS A 339 -2.48 -16.05 -1.54
CA LYS A 339 -1.49 -15.16 -2.17
C LYS A 339 -0.11 -15.80 -2.32
N ALA A 340 0.08 -17.07 -1.95
CA ALA A 340 1.38 -17.75 -1.98
C ALA A 340 2.12 -17.60 -3.33
N ASN A 341 1.41 -17.75 -4.45
CA ASN A 341 2.00 -17.62 -5.78
C ASN A 341 2.48 -16.19 -6.09
N LEU A 342 1.74 -15.18 -5.63
CA LEU A 342 2.13 -13.77 -5.79
C LEU A 342 3.36 -13.44 -4.95
N LEU A 343 3.44 -13.97 -3.73
CA LEU A 343 4.61 -13.83 -2.88
C LEU A 343 5.85 -14.48 -3.50
N ALA A 344 5.70 -15.68 -4.07
CA ALA A 344 6.80 -16.39 -4.73
C ALA A 344 7.30 -15.65 -5.98
N GLU A 345 6.41 -15.08 -6.80
CA GLU A 345 6.81 -14.23 -7.93
C GLU A 345 7.53 -12.97 -7.44
N GLN A 346 6.97 -12.28 -6.45
CA GLN A 346 7.57 -11.08 -5.88
C GLN A 346 8.95 -11.35 -5.29
N ALA A 347 9.14 -12.47 -4.57
CA ALA A 347 10.44 -12.87 -4.05
C ALA A 347 11.46 -13.08 -5.18
N ARG A 348 11.06 -13.74 -6.28
CA ARG A 348 11.91 -13.90 -7.48
C ARG A 348 12.28 -12.56 -8.11
N GLU A 349 11.33 -11.64 -8.25
CA GLU A 349 11.60 -10.29 -8.77
C GLU A 349 12.60 -9.53 -7.90
N LEU A 350 12.43 -9.57 -6.57
CA LEU A 350 13.30 -8.87 -5.62
C LEU A 350 14.72 -9.44 -5.63
N LEU A 351 14.86 -10.76 -5.64
CA LEU A 351 16.16 -11.43 -5.71
C LEU A 351 16.87 -11.16 -7.04
N ALA A 352 16.13 -11.11 -8.16
CA ALA A 352 16.69 -10.76 -9.46
C ALA A 352 17.20 -9.31 -9.53
N ALA A 353 16.64 -8.41 -8.71
CA ALA A 353 17.07 -7.02 -8.63
C ALA A 353 18.29 -6.81 -7.71
N ASP A 354 18.58 -7.74 -6.79
CA ASP A 354 19.77 -7.69 -5.93
C ASP A 354 21.00 -8.30 -6.63
N LEU A 355 21.63 -7.50 -7.48
CA LEU A 355 22.82 -7.90 -8.24
C LEU A 355 24.02 -8.29 -7.36
N LEU A 356 24.05 -7.86 -6.09
CA LEU A 356 25.14 -8.14 -5.16
C LEU A 356 24.85 -9.36 -4.27
N GLY A 357 23.62 -9.90 -4.30
CA GLY A 357 23.21 -11.07 -3.53
C GLY A 357 23.39 -10.94 -2.02
N LYS A 358 23.29 -9.70 -1.50
CA LYS A 358 23.53 -9.40 -0.08
C LYS A 358 22.30 -9.63 0.79
N THR A 359 21.11 -9.62 0.18
CA THR A 359 19.84 -9.69 0.89
C THR A 359 19.19 -11.05 0.70
N ARG A 360 18.65 -11.63 1.78
CA ARG A 360 17.77 -12.80 1.70
C ARG A 360 16.32 -12.36 1.59
N VAL A 361 15.55 -13.05 0.76
CA VAL A 361 14.10 -12.88 0.69
C VAL A 361 13.47 -14.24 0.91
N SER A 362 12.56 -14.34 1.88
CA SER A 362 11.81 -15.55 2.17
C SER A 362 10.32 -15.29 2.11
N VAL A 363 9.53 -16.34 1.89
CA VAL A 363 8.08 -16.27 1.78
C VAL A 363 7.46 -17.09 2.91
N HIS A 364 6.40 -16.55 3.50
CA HIS A 364 5.57 -17.25 4.46
C HIS A 364 4.10 -16.89 4.24
N THR A 365 3.20 -17.84 4.45
CA THR A 365 1.76 -17.60 4.43
C THR A 365 1.22 -17.60 5.84
N PHE A 366 0.41 -16.60 6.19
CA PHE A 366 -0.16 -16.50 7.52
C PHE A 366 -1.55 -17.15 7.57
N SER A 367 -1.74 -18.07 8.53
CA SER A 367 -3.06 -18.49 9.00
C SER A 367 -3.03 -18.60 10.53
N PRO A 368 -4.16 -18.45 11.24
CA PRO A 368 -4.20 -18.55 12.71
C PRO A 368 -3.59 -19.85 13.26
N ASP A 369 -3.64 -20.93 12.49
CA ASP A 369 -3.14 -22.26 12.87
C ASP A 369 -1.66 -22.47 12.50
N THR A 370 -1.04 -21.54 11.76
CA THR A 370 0.35 -21.64 11.33
C THR A 370 1.24 -20.73 12.18
N PRO A 371 2.26 -21.28 12.87
CA PRO A 371 3.21 -20.46 13.62
C PRO A 371 3.93 -19.47 12.70
N LEU A 372 4.01 -18.22 13.14
CA LEU A 372 4.83 -17.21 12.49
C LEU A 372 6.32 -17.61 12.50
N PRO A 373 7.08 -17.29 11.44
CA PRO A 373 8.51 -17.51 11.42
C PRO A 373 9.19 -16.58 12.45
N GLN A 374 10.41 -16.91 12.86
CA GLN A 374 11.21 -16.00 13.67
C GLN A 374 11.61 -14.76 12.85
N PHE A 375 11.44 -13.56 13.40
CA PHE A 375 11.90 -12.27 12.88
C PHE A 375 12.15 -11.29 14.04
N ASP A 376 12.98 -10.28 13.82
CA ASP A 376 13.36 -9.30 14.85
C ASP A 376 12.34 -8.17 14.95
N GLY A 377 11.75 -7.78 13.82
CA GLY A 377 10.75 -6.72 13.70
C GLY A 377 9.78 -6.98 12.56
N ALA A 378 8.66 -6.26 12.55
CA ALA A 378 7.62 -6.40 11.53
C ALA A 378 7.02 -5.08 11.06
N ILE A 379 6.56 -5.07 9.82
CA ILE A 379 5.77 -4.01 9.20
C ILE A 379 4.42 -4.57 8.78
N LEU A 380 3.35 -3.84 9.07
CA LEU A 380 1.98 -4.19 8.72
C LEU A 380 1.45 -3.22 7.66
N ALA A 381 1.34 -3.70 6.42
CA ALA A 381 0.79 -2.98 5.27
C ALA A 381 -0.44 -3.70 4.70
N SER A 382 -1.20 -4.37 5.57
CA SER A 382 -2.39 -5.16 5.21
C SER A 382 -3.66 -4.30 5.21
N SER A 383 -4.67 -4.75 4.46
CA SER A 383 -5.97 -4.10 4.33
C SER A 383 -7.12 -5.06 4.68
N THR A 384 -6.89 -5.97 5.63
CA THR A 384 -7.90 -6.92 6.09
C THR A 384 -8.98 -6.19 6.90
N SER A 385 -10.24 -6.55 6.69
CA SER A 385 -11.37 -5.86 7.33
C SER A 385 -11.51 -6.11 8.83
N VAL A 386 -10.82 -7.12 9.37
CA VAL A 386 -10.83 -7.49 10.79
C VAL A 386 -9.40 -7.66 11.30
N PRO A 387 -9.15 -7.33 12.58
CA PRO A 387 -7.90 -7.70 13.23
C PRO A 387 -7.65 -9.20 13.18
N TYR A 388 -6.41 -9.59 12.91
CA TYR A 388 -6.01 -11.00 12.75
C TYR A 388 -4.76 -11.38 13.55
N LEU A 389 -4.08 -10.40 14.15
CA LEU A 389 -2.94 -10.64 15.04
C LEU A 389 -3.41 -10.67 16.50
N THR A 390 -2.93 -11.68 17.22
CA THR A 390 -3.17 -11.83 18.66
C THR A 390 -2.05 -11.17 19.47
N ALA A 391 -2.27 -10.96 20.77
CA ALA A 391 -1.21 -10.50 21.67
C ALA A 391 0.00 -11.46 21.67
N ALA A 392 -0.22 -12.77 21.51
CA ALA A 392 0.84 -13.75 21.45
C ALA A 392 1.70 -13.59 20.18
N ASP A 393 1.10 -13.19 19.06
CA ASP A 393 1.84 -12.89 17.83
C ASP A 393 2.69 -11.64 18.00
N LEU A 394 2.11 -10.57 18.55
CA LEU A 394 2.81 -9.30 18.75
C LEU A 394 4.05 -9.45 19.64
N LYS A 395 3.98 -10.30 20.68
CA LYS A 395 5.11 -10.56 21.59
C LYS A 395 6.32 -11.26 20.94
N ARG A 396 6.24 -11.71 19.68
CA ARG A 396 7.30 -12.47 19.01
C ARG A 396 8.41 -11.62 18.40
N ALA A 397 8.21 -10.31 18.28
CA ALA A 397 9.18 -9.40 17.69
C ALA A 397 9.44 -8.22 18.62
N GLN A 398 10.60 -7.58 18.45
CA GLN A 398 11.01 -6.45 19.27
C GLN A 398 10.23 -5.18 18.90
N PHE A 399 9.79 -5.07 17.64
CA PHE A 399 8.91 -3.98 17.19
C PHE A 399 7.95 -4.38 16.06
N TRP A 400 6.85 -3.65 15.98
CA TRP A 400 5.84 -3.67 14.92
C TRP A 400 5.55 -2.24 14.48
N ILE A 401 5.51 -2.00 13.17
CA ILE A 401 5.10 -0.72 12.60
C ILE A 401 3.82 -0.93 11.81
N ASP A 402 2.73 -0.31 12.26
CA ASP A 402 1.39 -0.58 11.79
C ASP A 402 0.77 0.56 10.95
N ASP A 403 0.78 0.38 9.63
CA ASP A 403 0.13 1.26 8.65
C ASP A 403 -1.30 0.81 8.29
N SER A 404 -1.75 -0.37 8.76
CA SER A 404 -2.99 -1.00 8.34
C SER A 404 -4.23 -0.16 8.67
N HIS A 405 -5.10 0.06 7.67
CA HIS A 405 -6.40 0.67 7.89
C HIS A 405 -7.43 -0.19 7.15
N PRO A 406 -8.21 -1.03 7.86
CA PRO A 406 -8.37 -1.16 9.33
C PRO A 406 -7.18 -1.83 10.03
N ARG A 407 -7.19 -1.79 11.38
CA ARG A 407 -6.09 -2.29 12.22
C ARG A 407 -5.88 -3.79 12.09
N ALA A 408 -4.62 -4.21 12.00
CA ALA A 408 -4.22 -5.62 11.98
C ALA A 408 -4.31 -6.30 13.36
N ALA A 409 -4.16 -5.54 14.45
CA ALA A 409 -4.34 -6.00 15.83
C ALA A 409 -5.46 -5.21 16.53
N SER A 410 -6.14 -5.85 17.48
CA SER A 410 -7.10 -5.16 18.35
C SER A 410 -6.38 -4.29 19.37
N VAL A 411 -7.08 -3.31 19.96
CA VAL A 411 -6.52 -2.46 21.01
C VAL A 411 -6.13 -3.29 22.23
N GLU A 412 -6.92 -4.31 22.56
CA GLU A 412 -6.63 -5.24 23.66
C GLU A 412 -5.37 -6.05 23.39
N ALA A 413 -5.17 -6.53 22.15
CA ALA A 413 -3.98 -7.26 21.76
C ALA A 413 -2.72 -6.37 21.82
N GLU A 414 -2.83 -5.14 21.31
CA GLU A 414 -1.77 -4.12 21.39
C GLU A 414 -1.38 -3.86 22.85
N LEU A 415 -2.35 -3.49 23.70
CA LEU A 415 -2.13 -3.20 25.13
C LEU A 415 -1.49 -4.37 25.87
N ALA A 416 -1.97 -5.59 25.63
CA ALA A 416 -1.44 -6.80 26.27
C ALA A 416 -0.01 -7.17 25.82
N SER A 417 0.53 -6.52 24.80
CA SER A 417 1.87 -6.77 24.25
C SER A 417 2.93 -5.72 24.63
N ARG A 418 2.53 -4.57 25.19
CA ARG A 418 3.41 -3.40 25.40
C ARG A 418 4.65 -3.65 26.24
N ASP A 419 4.58 -4.59 27.19
CA ASP A 419 5.75 -4.93 28.01
C ASP A 419 6.80 -5.77 27.26
N HIS A 420 6.51 -6.23 26.03
CA HIS A 420 7.34 -7.17 25.29
C HIS A 420 7.77 -6.66 23.90
N THR A 421 7.02 -5.71 23.32
CA THR A 421 7.27 -5.23 21.95
C THR A 421 6.89 -3.76 21.81
N LEU A 422 7.57 -3.06 20.90
CA LEU A 422 7.18 -1.73 20.47
C LEU A 422 6.15 -1.82 19.35
N TYR A 423 4.87 -1.59 19.65
CA TYR A 423 3.82 -1.56 18.64
C TYR A 423 3.47 -0.13 18.24
N ILE A 424 3.86 0.31 17.05
CA ILE A 424 3.90 1.73 16.67
C ILE A 424 2.95 1.98 15.49
N GLU A 425 2.16 3.05 15.55
CA GLU A 425 1.40 3.52 14.38
C GLU A 425 2.32 4.19 13.35
N CYS A 426 2.13 3.88 12.08
CA CYS A 426 2.86 4.55 10.99
C CYS A 426 2.25 5.94 10.71
N PHE A 427 3.01 7.00 11.00
CA PHE A 427 2.68 8.38 10.61
C PHE A 427 3.95 9.18 10.30
N ALA A 428 3.78 10.40 9.78
CA ALA A 428 4.85 11.35 9.56
C ALA A 428 4.68 12.56 10.48
N ARG A 429 5.77 12.95 11.13
CA ARG A 429 5.87 14.24 11.79
C ARG A 429 6.17 15.31 10.75
N GLY A 430 5.27 16.27 10.59
CA GLY A 430 5.44 17.36 9.64
C GLY A 430 6.33 18.51 10.12
N PRO A 431 6.62 19.47 9.23
CA PRO A 431 7.43 20.63 9.54
C PRO A 431 6.79 21.51 10.62
N ALA A 432 7.61 22.34 11.27
CA ALA A 432 7.13 23.31 12.24
C ALA A 432 6.06 24.23 11.63
N GLY A 433 4.98 24.46 12.38
CA GLY A 433 3.84 25.24 11.93
C GLY A 433 2.80 24.47 11.10
N LEU A 434 3.07 23.24 10.66
CA LEU A 434 2.00 22.42 10.08
C LEU A 434 0.95 22.11 11.15
N ASP A 435 -0.32 22.27 10.79
CA ASP A 435 -1.45 21.89 11.61
C ASP A 435 -2.51 21.18 10.75
N THR A 436 -2.68 19.88 10.98
CA THR A 436 -3.68 19.03 10.32
C THR A 436 -4.84 18.69 11.26
N THR A 437 -5.17 19.56 12.22
CA THR A 437 -6.12 19.30 13.31
C THR A 437 -7.38 18.59 12.83
N PHE A 438 -7.46 17.32 13.20
CA PHE A 438 -8.59 16.41 13.11
C PHE A 438 -8.27 15.27 14.09
N PRO A 439 -9.24 14.60 14.73
CA PRO A 439 -8.96 13.62 15.78
C PRO A 439 -8.44 12.28 15.22
N PHE A 440 -7.36 12.31 14.45
CA PHE A 440 -6.65 11.12 13.98
C PHE A 440 -5.95 10.35 15.12
N ARG A 441 -6.01 10.84 16.36
CA ARG A 441 -5.31 10.29 17.54
C ARG A 441 -3.78 10.26 17.39
N LEU A 442 -3.25 11.14 16.53
CA LEU A 442 -1.81 11.34 16.38
C LEU A 442 -1.26 12.25 17.51
N PRO A 443 0.04 12.16 17.85
CA PRO A 443 0.60 12.76 19.06
C PRO A 443 0.40 14.28 19.14
N THR A 444 0.49 14.98 18.02
CA THR A 444 0.35 16.44 17.93
C THR A 444 -0.35 16.83 16.64
N THR A 445 -0.83 18.07 16.54
CA THR A 445 -1.52 18.57 15.35
C THR A 445 -0.62 18.67 14.11
N ARG A 446 0.71 18.67 14.28
CA ARG A 446 1.68 18.60 13.17
C ARG A 446 1.98 17.18 12.69
N ASP A 447 1.57 16.16 13.45
CA ASP A 447 1.74 14.78 13.07
C ASP A 447 0.56 14.39 12.17
N CYS A 448 0.85 13.74 11.05
CA CYS A 448 -0.10 13.48 9.98
C CYS A 448 0.14 12.10 9.35
N TYR A 449 -0.87 11.55 8.69
CA TYR A 449 -0.67 10.32 7.92
C TYR A 449 0.31 10.52 6.77
N THR A 450 1.09 9.48 6.47
CA THR A 450 2.13 9.49 5.43
C THR A 450 1.58 9.82 4.04
N CYS A 451 0.34 9.42 3.78
CA CYS A 451 -0.40 9.77 2.56
C CYS A 451 -0.63 11.28 2.41
N PHE A 452 -0.96 12.00 3.50
CA PHE A 452 -1.04 13.46 3.47
C PHE A 452 0.33 14.09 3.19
N ALA A 453 1.41 13.58 3.82
CA ALA A 453 2.76 14.10 3.59
C ALA A 453 3.16 14.02 2.10
N GLU A 454 2.74 12.99 1.37
CA GLU A 454 2.91 12.90 -0.09
C GLU A 454 2.18 14.03 -0.84
N GLY A 455 0.90 14.26 -0.51
CA GLY A 455 0.10 15.31 -1.12
C GLY A 455 0.63 16.71 -0.81
N TYR A 456 1.07 16.93 0.43
CA TYR A 456 1.72 18.17 0.84
C TYR A 456 3.00 18.42 0.05
N ALA A 457 3.87 17.41 -0.06
CA ALA A 457 5.12 17.52 -0.82
C ALA A 457 4.85 17.80 -2.30
N ALA A 458 3.89 17.11 -2.91
CA ALA A 458 3.51 17.33 -4.31
C ALA A 458 2.91 18.73 -4.56
N TRP A 459 2.10 19.22 -3.61
CA TRP A 459 1.54 20.57 -3.64
C TRP A 459 2.61 21.65 -3.51
N GLN A 460 3.58 21.48 -2.60
CA GLN A 460 4.69 22.40 -2.44
C GLN A 460 5.61 22.44 -3.68
N GLU A 461 5.80 21.31 -4.37
CA GLU A 461 6.49 21.27 -5.66
C GLU A 461 5.66 21.83 -6.83
N GLY A 462 4.39 22.18 -6.63
CA GLY A 462 3.52 22.70 -7.68
C GLY A 462 3.21 21.67 -8.78
N ILE A 463 3.16 20.37 -8.44
CA ILE A 463 2.91 19.31 -9.42
C ILE A 463 1.49 19.45 -9.99
N ALA A 464 1.41 19.77 -11.28
CA ALA A 464 0.17 20.00 -12.03
C ALA A 464 -0.34 18.74 -12.77
N SER A 465 -0.13 17.57 -12.17
CA SER A 465 -0.63 16.29 -12.65
C SER A 465 -0.89 15.37 -11.47
N ASP A 466 -1.54 14.23 -11.73
CA ASP A 466 -1.55 13.15 -10.74
C ASP A 466 -0.11 12.79 -10.41
N PHE A 467 0.19 12.64 -9.12
CA PHE A 467 1.57 12.50 -8.66
C PHE A 467 1.96 11.03 -8.56
N ILE A 468 1.51 10.34 -7.52
CA ILE A 468 1.70 8.89 -7.36
C ILE A 468 0.36 8.19 -7.56
N ILE A 469 0.31 7.34 -8.59
CA ILE A 469 -0.82 6.46 -8.89
C ILE A 469 -0.32 5.04 -9.18
N GLY A 470 -1.19 4.05 -8.98
CA GLY A 470 -0.87 2.65 -9.21
C GLY A 470 0.16 2.10 -8.21
N SER A 471 1.13 1.35 -8.73
CA SER A 471 2.26 0.82 -7.96
C SER A 471 3.53 1.58 -8.37
N PRO A 472 4.00 2.54 -7.57
CA PRO A 472 5.14 3.36 -7.95
C PRO A 472 6.43 2.53 -8.01
N PRO A 473 7.30 2.79 -9.00
CA PRO A 473 8.64 2.20 -9.04
C PRO A 473 9.54 2.78 -7.95
N VAL A 474 10.62 2.07 -7.62
CA VAL A 474 11.59 2.45 -6.57
C VAL A 474 12.14 3.86 -6.74
N TRP A 475 12.44 4.30 -7.96
CA TRP A 475 12.95 5.66 -8.20
C TRP A 475 11.93 6.73 -7.81
N SER A 476 10.63 6.46 -8.00
CA SER A 476 9.56 7.38 -7.64
C SER A 476 9.43 7.46 -6.12
N VAL A 477 9.56 6.32 -5.43
CA VAL A 477 9.62 6.27 -3.96
C VAL A 477 10.84 7.05 -3.44
N SER A 478 12.01 6.86 -4.05
CA SER A 478 13.22 7.60 -3.68
C SER A 478 13.10 9.10 -3.95
N TYR A 479 12.42 9.52 -5.02
CA TYR A 479 12.15 10.93 -5.31
C TYR A 479 11.24 11.53 -4.25
N THR A 480 10.11 10.88 -3.95
CA THR A 480 9.18 11.31 -2.89
C THR A 480 9.87 11.35 -1.53
N HIS A 481 10.72 10.38 -1.20
CA HIS A 481 11.51 10.40 0.04
C HIS A 481 12.43 11.64 0.13
N GLY A 482 13.05 12.04 -0.99
CA GLY A 482 13.81 13.28 -1.07
C GLY A 482 12.95 14.52 -0.79
N LEU A 483 11.72 14.54 -1.31
CA LEU A 483 10.76 15.63 -1.03
C LEU A 483 10.33 15.67 0.43
N LEU A 484 10.04 14.52 1.04
CA LEU A 484 9.70 14.44 2.47
C LEU A 484 10.79 15.11 3.32
N LYS A 485 12.07 14.79 3.05
CA LYS A 485 13.22 15.41 3.73
C LYS A 485 13.34 16.90 3.43
N LYS A 486 13.18 17.30 2.16
CA LYS A 486 13.20 18.71 1.74
C LYS A 486 12.18 19.56 2.51
N TYR A 487 11.00 19.00 2.76
CA TYR A 487 9.90 19.68 3.45
C TYR A 487 9.82 19.37 4.96
N GLY A 488 10.87 18.78 5.54
CA GLY A 488 10.99 18.62 6.98
C GLY A 488 10.09 17.56 7.60
N PHE A 489 9.64 16.56 6.81
CA PHE A 489 8.97 15.39 7.35
C PHE A 489 9.98 14.39 7.94
N SER A 490 9.63 13.80 9.07
CA SER A 490 10.43 12.78 9.76
C SER A 490 9.56 11.77 10.49
N VAL A 491 10.17 10.77 11.12
CA VAL A 491 9.51 9.95 12.13
C VAL A 491 9.13 10.79 13.36
N GLY A 492 8.07 10.37 14.06
CA GLY A 492 7.55 11.01 15.25
C GLY A 492 8.02 10.35 16.55
N PRO A 493 7.39 10.66 17.71
CA PRO A 493 7.60 9.90 18.92
C PRO A 493 6.88 8.54 18.82
N PHE A 494 7.29 7.55 19.59
CA PHE A 494 6.56 6.28 19.62
C PHE A 494 5.15 6.47 20.20
N HIS A 495 4.15 6.08 19.42
CA HIS A 495 2.74 6.08 19.81
C HIS A 495 2.09 4.80 19.31
N GLY A 496 1.27 4.22 20.17
CA GLY A 496 0.39 3.12 19.82
C GLY A 496 -0.75 3.63 18.94
N LYS A 497 -1.40 2.71 18.24
CA LYS A 497 -2.46 3.08 17.31
C LYS A 497 -3.70 3.56 18.05
N ASP A 498 -3.88 3.14 19.30
CA ASP A 498 -4.94 3.66 20.19
C ASP A 498 -4.76 5.14 20.56
N GLY A 499 -3.65 5.77 20.14
CA GLY A 499 -3.31 7.16 20.41
C GLY A 499 -2.54 7.38 21.71
N SER A 500 -2.15 6.31 22.41
CA SER A 500 -1.38 6.44 23.65
C SER A 500 0.14 6.50 23.39
N PRO A 501 0.90 7.28 24.18
CA PRO A 501 2.34 7.33 24.07
C PRO A 501 2.98 6.01 24.53
N ILE A 502 4.06 5.63 23.87
CA ILE A 502 4.90 4.49 24.28
C ILE A 502 6.18 5.06 24.89
N VAL A 503 6.39 4.76 26.17
CA VAL A 503 7.62 5.11 26.88
C VAL A 503 8.54 3.89 26.86
N LEU A 504 9.72 4.07 26.30
CA LEU A 504 10.79 3.08 26.44
C LEU A 504 11.29 3.11 27.88
N ASP A 505 10.99 2.08 28.66
CA ASP A 505 11.57 1.96 30.00
C ASP A 505 13.04 1.51 29.88
N ALA A 506 13.91 2.04 30.75
CA ALA A 506 15.33 1.71 30.76
C ALA A 506 15.59 0.21 31.03
N GLN A 507 14.60 -0.49 31.62
CA GLN A 507 14.67 -1.92 31.92
C GLN A 507 14.53 -2.83 30.69
N HIS A 508 13.93 -2.36 29.58
CA HIS A 508 13.83 -3.14 28.33
C HIS A 508 15.18 -3.36 27.64
N ARG A 509 16.23 -2.61 28.03
CA ARG A 509 17.60 -2.76 27.52
C ARG A 509 18.29 -4.06 27.96
N GLY A 510 17.71 -4.83 28.88
CA GLY A 510 18.38 -5.96 29.53
C GLY A 510 17.64 -7.30 29.54
N LYS A 511 16.42 -7.40 28.97
CA LYS A 511 15.61 -8.63 29.06
C LYS A 511 14.88 -8.96 27.77
N HIS A 512 15.63 -9.43 26.78
CA HIS A 512 15.11 -10.48 25.91
C HIS A 512 15.78 -11.79 26.33
N GLU A 513 15.21 -12.45 27.33
CA GLU A 513 15.36 -13.91 27.38
C GLU A 513 14.77 -14.44 26.08
N LEU A 514 15.62 -15.07 25.28
CA LEU A 514 15.21 -15.95 24.19
C LEU A 514 14.17 -16.91 24.77
N MET A 515 12.88 -16.65 24.51
CA MET A 515 11.87 -17.70 24.64
C MET A 515 12.12 -18.70 23.51
N GLY A 516 13.12 -19.54 23.73
CA GLY A 516 13.42 -20.72 22.94
C GLY A 516 12.60 -21.89 23.45
N SER A 517 11.81 -22.52 22.59
CA SER A 517 12.08 -23.84 21.99
C SER A 517 10.88 -24.26 21.14
#